data_AF-A0AAX0L3D0-F1
#
_entry.id   AF-A0AAX0L3D0-F1
#
_cell.length_a   1.000
_cell.length_b   1.000
_cell.length_c   1.000
_cell.angle_alpha   90.00
_cell.angle_beta   90.00
_cell.angle_gamma   90.00
#
_symmetry.space_group_name_H-M   'P 1'
#
loop_
_entity.id
_entity.type
_entity.pdbx_description
1 polymer ?
#
loop_
_entity_poly.entity_id
_entity_poly.type
_entity_poly.pdbx_seq_one_letter_code
_entity_poly.pdbx_strand_id
1 'polypeptide(L)'
;MSDFKPAEPRAARPGLGAVLERLWRVEVLRYEVLAGALLLPVLVAGHARLEDYLVYVLLALALFAGESFRVMGAGLLRHVAPEGLAEAATLLRGADLGVAILRAALTVLVISVLVF
;
A
#
# COMPACT_ATOMS: atom_id res chain seq x y z
N MET A 1 30.58 -8.06 45.23
CA MET A 1 29.69 -7.08 44.59
C MET A 1 29.63 -7.41 43.12
N SER A 2 28.50 -7.94 42.64
CA SER A 2 28.29 -8.27 41.23
C SER A 2 27.15 -7.40 40.73
N ASP A 3 27.48 -6.38 39.92
CA ASP A 3 26.50 -5.51 39.28
C ASP A 3 25.75 -6.29 38.20
N PHE A 4 24.55 -6.75 38.54
CA PHE A 4 23.60 -7.29 37.57
C PHE A 4 22.97 -6.10 36.83
N LYS A 5 23.47 -5.78 35.64
CA LYS A 5 22.83 -4.85 34.71
C LYS A 5 21.56 -5.53 34.16
N PRO A 6 20.34 -5.06 34.48
CA PRO A 6 19.14 -5.67 33.92
C PRO A 6 19.12 -5.39 32.41
N ALA A 7 18.92 -6.45 31.63
CA ALA A 7 18.77 -6.36 30.19
C ALA A 7 17.57 -5.46 29.84
N GLU A 8 17.79 -4.49 28.95
CA GLU A 8 16.73 -3.62 28.44
C GLU A 8 15.59 -4.48 27.85
N PRO A 9 14.31 -4.11 28.07
CA PRO A 9 13.19 -4.86 27.54
C PRO A 9 13.22 -4.78 26.02
N ARG A 10 13.48 -5.92 25.39
CA ARG A 10 13.43 -6.15 23.94
C ARG A 10 12.09 -5.61 23.44
N ALA A 11 12.10 -4.49 22.70
CA ALA A 11 10.88 -3.88 22.18
C ALA A 11 10.06 -4.93 21.43
N ALA A 12 8.87 -5.24 21.95
CA ALA A 12 7.98 -6.21 21.35
C ALA A 12 7.64 -5.73 19.93
N ARG A 13 7.89 -6.59 18.92
CA ARG A 13 7.51 -6.28 17.54
C ARG A 13 5.99 -6.08 17.51
N PRO A 14 5.48 -4.95 16.98
CA PRO A 14 4.04 -4.75 16.89
C PRO A 14 3.43 -5.86 16.04
N GLY A 15 2.35 -6.47 16.52
CA GLY A 15 1.62 -7.50 15.77
C GLY A 15 0.98 -6.93 14.49
N LEU A 16 0.66 -7.79 13.53
CA LEU A 16 0.05 -7.40 12.24
C LEU A 16 -1.19 -6.52 12.42
N GLY A 17 -2.03 -6.80 13.41
CA GLY A 17 -3.21 -5.98 13.72
C GLY A 17 -2.86 -4.53 14.08
N ALA A 18 -1.83 -4.31 14.91
CA ALA A 18 -1.38 -2.96 15.28
C ALA A 18 -0.76 -2.21 14.08
N VAL A 19 -0.11 -2.94 13.16
CA VAL A 19 0.40 -2.37 11.91
C VAL A 19 -0.77 -1.95 11.00
N LEU A 20 -1.77 -2.80 10.82
CA LEU A 20 -2.96 -2.51 10.02
C LEU A 20 -3.76 -1.35 10.60
N GLU A 21 -3.95 -1.30 11.91
CA GLU A 21 -4.64 -0.18 12.58
C GLU A 21 -3.88 1.14 12.39
N ARG A 22 -2.54 1.09 12.41
CA ARG A 22 -1.71 2.26 12.11
C ARG A 22 -1.83 2.69 10.65
N LEU A 23 -1.87 1.75 9.70
CA LEU A 23 -2.09 2.04 8.28
C LEU A 23 -3.50 2.60 8.04
N TRP A 24 -4.51 2.13 8.76
CA TRP A 24 -5.88 2.63 8.67
C TRP A 24 -6.04 4.10 9.09
N ARG A 25 -5.16 4.58 9.98
CA ARG A 25 -5.10 6.01 10.35
C ARG A 25 -4.50 6.89 9.25
N VAL A 26 -3.84 6.31 8.25
CA VAL A 26 -3.35 7.05 7.09
C VAL A 26 -4.52 7.28 6.15
N GLU A 27 -4.92 8.54 6.03
CA GLU A 27 -6.09 8.95 5.28
C GLU A 27 -6.05 8.49 3.80
N VAL A 28 -4.90 8.59 3.14
CA VAL A 28 -4.70 8.12 1.76
C VAL A 28 -4.98 6.62 1.61
N LEU A 29 -4.42 5.79 2.49
CA LEU A 29 -4.61 4.33 2.44
C LEU A 29 -6.05 3.95 2.73
N ARG A 30 -6.69 4.65 3.66
CA ARG A 30 -8.12 4.45 3.95
C ARG A 30 -8.98 4.74 2.73
N TYR A 31 -8.72 5.84 2.02
CA TYR A 31 -9.47 6.17 0.80
C TYR A 31 -9.21 5.16 -0.31
N GLU A 32 -8.00 4.63 -0.46
CA GLU A 32 -7.76 3.56 -1.44
C GLU A 32 -8.54 2.29 -1.13
N VAL A 33 -8.55 1.85 0.13
CA VAL A 33 -9.33 0.67 0.52
C VAL A 33 -10.83 0.89 0.31
N LEU A 34 -11.35 2.08 0.65
CA LEU A 34 -12.74 2.44 0.40
C LEU A 34 -13.06 2.51 -1.10
N ALA A 35 -12.18 3.11 -1.90
CA ALA A 35 -12.33 3.20 -3.35
C ALA A 35 -12.33 1.80 -3.98
N GLY A 36 -11.42 0.92 -3.56
CA GLY A 36 -11.44 -0.48 -3.96
C GLY A 36 -12.75 -1.16 -3.56
N ALA A 37 -13.19 -1.03 -2.30
CA ALA A 37 -14.45 -1.62 -1.88
C ALA A 37 -15.65 -1.14 -2.72
N LEU A 38 -15.65 0.13 -3.14
CA LEU A 38 -16.68 0.71 -4.01
C LEU A 38 -16.65 0.20 -5.46
N LEU A 39 -15.53 -0.36 -5.93
CA LEU A 39 -15.43 -0.96 -7.25
C LEU A 39 -16.02 -2.38 -7.32
N LEU A 40 -16.17 -3.07 -6.19
CA LEU A 40 -16.80 -4.40 -6.15
C LEU A 40 -18.24 -4.39 -6.68
N PRO A 41 -19.15 -3.49 -6.24
CA PRO A 41 -20.47 -3.35 -6.84
C PRO A 41 -20.45 -3.09 -8.35
N VAL A 42 -19.45 -2.35 -8.85
CA VAL A 42 -19.30 -2.04 -10.28
C VAL A 42 -18.98 -3.31 -11.06
N LEU A 43 -18.05 -4.13 -10.56
CA LEU A 43 -17.72 -5.43 -11.14
C LEU A 43 -18.93 -6.38 -11.15
N VAL A 44 -19.72 -6.39 -10.08
CA VAL A 44 -20.97 -7.17 -10.00
C VAL A 44 -21.99 -6.70 -11.04
N ALA A 45 -22.19 -5.39 -11.16
CA ALA A 45 -23.11 -4.79 -12.10
C ALA A 45 -22.73 -5.07 -13.57
N GLY A 46 -21.43 -5.07 -13.87
CA GLY A 46 -20.89 -5.46 -15.18
C GLY A 46 -20.78 -6.97 -15.37
N HIS A 47 -21.37 -7.80 -14.50
CA HIS A 47 -21.39 -9.26 -14.63
C HIS A 47 -20.00 -9.89 -14.80
N ALA A 48 -19.02 -9.33 -14.10
CA ALA A 48 -17.63 -9.80 -14.09
C ALA A 48 -17.54 -11.32 -13.88
N ARG A 49 -16.61 -11.95 -14.59
CA ARG A 49 -16.30 -13.36 -14.41
C ARG A 49 -15.42 -13.57 -13.19
N LEU A 50 -15.33 -14.81 -12.73
CA LEU A 50 -14.47 -15.17 -11.59
C LEU A 50 -13.00 -14.75 -11.82
N GLU A 51 -12.52 -14.89 -13.06
CA GLU A 51 -11.18 -14.45 -13.45
C GLU A 51 -10.96 -12.94 -13.23
N ASP A 52 -11.94 -12.11 -13.56
CA ASP A 52 -11.88 -10.66 -13.37
C ASP A 52 -11.81 -10.30 -11.88
N TYR A 53 -12.56 -10.99 -11.03
CA TYR A 53 -12.47 -10.79 -9.57
C TYR A 53 -11.10 -11.15 -9.02
N LEU A 54 -10.50 -12.24 -9.49
CA LEU A 54 -9.16 -12.64 -9.05
C LEU A 54 -8.11 -11.60 -9.47
N VAL A 55 -8.15 -11.16 -10.73
CA VAL A 55 -7.26 -10.09 -11.23
C VAL A 55 -7.48 -8.80 -10.45
N TYR A 56 -8.74 -8.43 -10.20
CA TYR A 56 -9.10 -7.27 -9.41
C TYR A 56 -8.51 -7.33 -8.00
N VAL A 57 -8.67 -8.44 -7.28
CA VAL A 57 -8.15 -8.61 -5.92
C VAL A 57 -6.61 -8.50 -5.92
N LEU A 58 -5.93 -9.13 -6.88
CA LEU A 58 -4.48 -9.05 -6.99
C LEU A 58 -4.00 -7.62 -7.26
N LEU A 59 -4.65 -6.90 -8.18
CA LEU A 59 -4.34 -5.50 -8.48
C LEU A 59 -4.62 -4.59 -7.28
N ALA A 60 -5.73 -4.79 -6.58
CA ALA A 60 -6.08 -4.00 -5.40
C ALA A 60 -5.08 -4.20 -4.26
N LEU A 61 -4.65 -5.44 -4.01
CA LEU A 61 -3.61 -5.75 -3.03
C LEU A 61 -2.25 -5.16 -3.43
N ALA A 62 -1.88 -5.26 -4.70
CA ALA A 62 -0.64 -4.67 -5.21
C ALA A 62 -0.66 -3.15 -5.10
N LEU A 63 -1.79 -2.51 -5.41
CA LEU A 63 -1.98 -1.07 -5.30
C LEU A 63 -1.84 -0.60 -3.84
N PHE A 64 -2.53 -1.29 -2.92
CA PHE A 64 -2.42 -1.01 -1.49
C PHE A 64 -0.98 -1.16 -0.97
N ALA A 65 -0.26 -2.20 -1.39
CA ALA A 65 1.14 -2.38 -1.06
C ALA A 65 2.01 -1.24 -1.62
N GLY A 66 1.78 -0.86 -2.87
CA GLY A 66 2.45 0.25 -3.55
C GLY A 66 2.28 1.59 -2.81
N GLU A 67 1.05 1.98 -2.49
CA GLU A 67 0.79 3.19 -1.69
C GLU A 67 1.39 3.09 -0.29
N SER A 68 1.35 1.92 0.34
CA SER A 68 1.97 1.73 1.66
C SER A 68 3.48 2.00 1.62
N PHE A 69 4.17 1.47 0.60
CA PHE A 69 5.60 1.75 0.39
C PHE A 69 5.87 3.21 0.07
N ARG A 70 5.01 3.86 -0.72
CA ARG A 70 5.13 5.28 -1.07
C ARG A 70 4.98 6.19 0.15
N VAL A 71 3.96 5.95 0.98
CA VAL A 71 3.74 6.68 2.24
C VAL A 71 4.90 6.46 3.21
N MET A 72 5.34 5.21 3.39
CA MET A 72 6.48 4.89 4.26
C MET A 72 7.78 5.52 3.75
N GLY A 73 8.05 5.42 2.45
CA GLY A 73 9.24 5.99 1.80
C GLY A 73 9.30 7.51 1.91
N ALA A 74 8.18 8.20 1.69
CA ALA A 74 8.09 9.65 1.89
C ALA A 74 8.33 10.05 3.36
N GLY A 75 7.87 9.24 4.31
CA GLY A 75 8.17 9.43 5.73
C GLY A 75 9.65 9.27 6.06
N LEU A 76 10.30 8.27 5.48
CA LEU A 76 11.73 7.96 5.69
C LEU A 76 12.66 8.98 5.05
N LEU A 77 12.30 9.54 3.88
CA LEU A 77 13.08 10.57 3.18
C LEU A 77 13.43 11.77 4.06
N ARG A 78 12.58 12.11 5.05
CA ARG A 78 12.83 13.19 6.01
C ARG A 78 13.99 12.92 6.98
N HIS A 79 14.48 11.69 7.04
CA HIS A 79 15.53 11.24 7.94
C HIS A 79 16.81 10.84 7.19
N VAL A 80 16.83 10.98 5.86
CA VAL A 80 17.97 10.60 5.02
C VAL A 80 18.98 11.75 4.99
N ALA A 81 20.26 11.42 5.20
CA ALA A 81 21.37 12.37 5.10
C ALA A 81 21.48 12.94 3.67
N PRO A 82 21.96 14.18 3.50
CA PRO A 82 21.95 14.89 2.22
C PRO A 82 22.66 14.14 1.07
N GLU A 83 23.68 13.36 1.38
CA GLU A 83 24.43 12.54 0.41
C GLU A 83 23.57 11.44 -0.24
N GLY A 84 22.59 10.88 0.47
CA GLY A 84 21.72 9.80 -0.01
C GLY A 84 20.35 10.26 -0.53
N LEU A 85 20.05 11.57 -0.46
CA LEU A 85 18.71 12.09 -0.79
C LEU A 85 18.34 11.88 -2.27
N ALA A 86 19.30 12.00 -3.19
CA ALA A 86 19.04 11.87 -4.62
C ALA A 86 18.61 10.43 -5.00
N GLU A 87 19.27 9.41 -4.46
CA GLU A 87 18.93 8.01 -4.68
C GLU A 87 17.59 7.66 -4.02
N ALA A 88 17.39 8.08 -2.78
CA ALA A 88 16.12 7.89 -2.06
C ALA A 88 14.94 8.55 -2.78
N ALA A 89 15.14 9.75 -3.35
CA ALA A 89 14.12 10.44 -4.13
C ALA A 89 13.82 9.74 -5.47
N THR A 90 14.81 9.04 -6.04
CA THR A 90 14.62 8.26 -7.26
C THR A 90 13.81 6.99 -6.98
N LEU A 91 14.08 6.31 -5.86
CA LEU A 91 13.29 5.17 -5.41
C LEU A 91 11.83 5.55 -5.13
N LEU A 92 11.60 6.69 -4.48
CA LEU A 92 10.24 7.18 -4.24
C LEU A 92 9.50 7.48 -5.56
N ARG A 93 10.16 8.12 -6.52
CA ARG A 93 9.60 8.34 -7.86
C ARG A 93 9.24 7.03 -8.57
N GLY A 94 10.05 5.99 -8.41
CA GLY A 94 9.73 4.64 -8.91
C GLY A 94 8.46 4.07 -8.28
N ALA A 95 8.28 4.25 -6.97
CA ALA A 95 7.06 3.84 -6.26
C ALA A 95 5.83 4.64 -6.73
N ASP A 96 5.96 5.96 -6.93
CA ASP A 96 4.88 6.81 -7.48
C ASP A 96 4.43 6.31 -8.87
N LEU A 97 5.39 6.00 -9.76
CA LEU A 97 5.10 5.47 -11.09
C LEU A 97 4.44 4.08 -11.02
N GLY A 98 4.92 3.19 -10.15
CA GLY A 98 4.32 1.87 -9.96
C GLY A 98 2.86 1.95 -9.52
N VAL A 99 2.54 2.82 -8.55
CA VAL A 99 1.17 3.09 -8.12
C VAL A 99 0.31 3.63 -9.26
N ALA A 100 0.85 4.57 -10.06
CA ALA A 100 0.12 5.11 -11.21
C ALA A 100 -0.21 4.02 -12.25
N ILE A 101 0.73 3.13 -12.55
CA ILE A 101 0.53 1.99 -13.47
C ILE A 101 -0.53 1.03 -12.91
N LEU A 102 -0.49 0.72 -11.62
CA LEU A 102 -1.47 -0.16 -10.97
C LEU A 102 -2.88 0.46 -11.02
N ARG A 103 -3.03 1.76 -10.78
CA ARG A 103 -4.31 2.47 -10.95
C ARG A 103 -4.81 2.42 -12.38
N ALA A 104 -3.92 2.59 -13.36
CA ALA A 104 -4.27 2.51 -14.77
C ALA A 104 -4.76 1.09 -15.13
N ALA A 105 -4.04 0.05 -14.70
CA ALA A 105 -4.42 -1.34 -14.91
C ALA A 105 -5.79 -1.67 -14.29
N LEU A 106 -6.04 -1.18 -13.08
CA LEU A 106 -7.30 -1.40 -12.38
C LEU A 106 -8.46 -0.66 -13.06
N THR A 107 -8.21 0.56 -13.56
CA THR A 107 -9.18 1.30 -14.40
C THR A 107 -9.50 0.55 -15.69
N VAL A 108 -8.47 0.02 -16.38
CA VAL A 108 -8.65 -0.74 -17.62
C VAL A 108 -9.48 -2.00 -17.37
N LEU A 109 -9.23 -2.73 -16.28
CA LEU A 109 -10.03 -3.90 -15.90
C LEU A 109 -11.51 -3.54 -15.69
N VAL A 110 -11.78 -2.45 -14.96
CA VAL A 110 -13.16 -2.02 -14.71
C VAL A 110 -13.84 -1.63 -16.03
N ILE A 111 -13.16 -0.90 -16.90
CA ILE A 111 -13.70 -0.53 -18.22
C ILE A 111 -13.96 -1.78 -19.06
N SER A 112 -13.04 -2.76 -19.09
CA SER A 112 -13.24 -3.98 -19.87
C SER A 112 -14.46 -4.76 -19.38
N VAL A 113 -14.66 -4.86 -18.07
CA VAL A 113 -15.85 -5.52 -17.51
C VAL A 113 -17.15 -4.76 -17.85
N LEU A 114 -17.13 -3.44 -17.94
CA LEU A 114 -18.34 -2.66 -18.26
C LEU A 114 -18.70 -2.66 -19.75
N VAL A 115 -17.75 -2.97 -20.63
CA VAL A 115 -17.95 -2.95 -22.09
C VAL A 115 -18.46 -4.30 -22.63
N PHE A 116 -18.19 -5.41 -21.93
CA PHE A 116 -18.49 -6.77 -22.37
C PHE A 116 -19.53 -7.45 -21.47
#